data_AF-A0AAN5L7R5-F1
#
_entry.id   AF-A0AAN5L7R5-F1
#
_cell.length_a   1.000
_cell.length_b   1.000
_cell.length_c   1.000
_cell.angle_alpha   90.00
_cell.angle_beta   90.00
_cell.angle_gamma   90.00
#
_symmetry.space_group_name_H-M   'P 1'
#
loop_
_entity.id
_entity.type
_entity.pdbx_description
1 polymer ?
#
loop_
_entity_poly.entity_id
_entity_poly.type
_entity_poly.pdbx_seq_one_letter_code
_entity_poly.pdbx_strand_id
1 'polypeptide(L)'
;MIFVLAFLGIILAGVGTYTRKMVDERARQSVADAVAEEVYGLLRFVNADNISASVDGNARTIMNPMYQQADDDVYMPPGDTPGQVQGISNNPIFISHDLSSQYHDVSLNVNSGVISPYIARVYSKHVEDPVQSDNPVSNILRWSPDIWPGHEAGNSSVRGYFTDSVCFASSGVPKVYFNQQFLPCNEAPVLRGSEIAIPRIDLVNDKGTESRDNVNNLATTVAINRVDVYVSFNPADGNPARIEQYFTPLMNAFKAKKIVPNMGAVYLVVKGGGWGKWNLLDKSGAPISDNATAANIENKIATISDLPNMIASLRKNNDKIYGLRFTFDGKGDYLRTDGLNSADKVCWSIVSGAGPCLHESGASPVDSLILKQRKNPQELADMQLRSVVLHNKVTGEYYTAPQIQYSTFSNNGDKLSPVIGGSSNGVPSSDDVMDSNSGAILIPVQTCPVADGFSQADNPGDHELYPRLSVSISSLVSGIPAEGDVVTTFKGHGFDALSKNLNPNPGDASSLGNLTINRLGGVILQVTKGKEQPSPQWHIGSMVASEGYNTSTGPDTGGGSSTLGTGGGSPDAGDRKNAWLFFNPPWLSVVVTTWCSSVPQT
;
A
#
# COMPACT_ATOMS: atom_id res chain seq x y z
N MET A 1 -38.50 -16.89 -41.08
CA MET A 1 -38.03 -15.49 -40.95
C MET A 1 -38.79 -14.68 -39.90
N ILE A 2 -40.13 -14.74 -39.84
CA ILE A 2 -40.95 -14.00 -38.84
C ILE A 2 -40.60 -14.35 -37.38
N PHE A 3 -40.37 -15.63 -37.06
CA PHE A 3 -39.97 -16.06 -35.71
C PHE A 3 -38.63 -15.48 -35.24
N VAL A 4 -37.68 -15.27 -36.16
CA VAL A 4 -36.35 -14.70 -35.84
C VAL A 4 -36.45 -13.22 -35.53
N LEU A 5 -37.29 -12.48 -36.28
CA LEU A 5 -37.57 -11.06 -36.03
C LEU A 5 -38.33 -10.85 -34.73
N ALA A 6 -39.27 -11.73 -34.38
CA ALA A 6 -39.98 -11.68 -33.10
C ALA A 6 -39.05 -11.93 -31.91
N PHE A 7 -38.14 -12.91 -32.01
CA PHE A 7 -37.14 -13.17 -30.97
C PHE A 7 -36.14 -12.03 -30.81
N LEU A 8 -35.65 -11.46 -31.92
CA LEU A 8 -34.81 -10.25 -31.90
C LEU A 8 -35.54 -9.07 -31.25
N GLY A 9 -36.83 -8.89 -31.53
CA GLY A 9 -37.65 -7.85 -30.89
C GLY A 9 -37.76 -8.02 -29.37
N ILE A 10 -37.94 -9.26 -28.88
CA ILE A 10 -37.99 -9.55 -27.43
C ILE A 10 -36.63 -9.33 -26.77
N ILE A 11 -35.54 -9.74 -27.41
CA ILE A 11 -34.18 -9.52 -26.90
C ILE A 11 -33.86 -8.03 -26.85
N LEU A 12 -34.17 -7.27 -27.90
CA LEU A 12 -33.96 -5.81 -27.94
C LEU A 12 -34.82 -5.08 -26.89
N ALA A 13 -36.06 -5.51 -26.64
CA ALA A 13 -36.89 -4.99 -25.56
C ALA A 13 -36.31 -5.32 -24.17
N GLY A 14 -35.77 -6.53 -23.99
CA GLY A 14 -35.06 -6.94 -22.78
C GLY A 14 -33.80 -6.11 -22.53
N VAL A 15 -32.99 -5.87 -23.56
CA VAL A 15 -31.80 -5.01 -23.48
C VAL A 15 -32.18 -3.55 -23.21
N GLY A 16 -33.24 -3.03 -23.84
CA GLY A 16 -33.74 -1.67 -23.61
C GLY A 16 -34.22 -1.44 -22.18
N THR A 17 -34.93 -2.41 -21.60
CA THR A 17 -35.39 -2.34 -20.20
C THR A 17 -34.24 -2.50 -19.20
N TYR A 18 -33.29 -3.38 -19.49
CA TYR A 18 -32.09 -3.57 -18.67
C TYR A 18 -31.19 -2.33 -18.65
N THR A 19 -30.91 -1.73 -19.81
CA THR A 19 -30.10 -0.51 -19.93
C THR A 19 -30.76 0.66 -19.21
N ARG A 20 -32.08 0.83 -19.34
CA ARG A 20 -32.83 1.85 -18.58
C ARG A 20 -32.70 1.64 -17.06
N LYS A 21 -32.85 0.40 -16.58
CA LYS A 21 -32.68 0.08 -15.16
C LYS A 21 -31.28 0.41 -14.65
N MET A 22 -30.23 0.10 -15.41
CA MET A 22 -28.86 0.43 -15.06
C MET A 22 -28.61 1.94 -15.01
N VAL A 23 -29.16 2.70 -15.97
CA VAL A 23 -29.04 4.16 -15.98
C VAL A 23 -29.74 4.76 -14.76
N ASP A 24 -30.96 4.31 -14.46
CA ASP A 24 -31.74 4.81 -13.31
C ASP A 24 -31.08 4.43 -11.96
N GLU A 25 -30.49 3.24 -11.84
CA GLU A 25 -29.74 2.84 -10.63
C GLU A 25 -28.47 3.66 -10.45
N ARG A 26 -27.71 3.89 -11.53
CA ARG A 26 -26.49 4.69 -11.48
C ARG A 26 -26.78 6.16 -11.19
N ALA A 27 -27.85 6.72 -11.73
CA ALA A 27 -28.30 8.07 -11.42
C ALA A 27 -28.65 8.20 -9.93
N ARG A 28 -29.42 7.25 -9.38
CA ARG A 28 -29.74 7.20 -7.94
C ARG A 28 -28.50 7.09 -7.06
N GLN A 29 -27.53 6.25 -7.45
CA GLN A 29 -26.26 6.13 -6.74
C GLN A 29 -25.49 7.46 -6.76
N SER A 30 -25.40 8.13 -7.91
CA SER A 30 -24.69 9.42 -8.01
C SER A 30 -25.33 10.51 -7.15
N VAL A 31 -26.66 10.57 -7.08
CA VAL A 31 -27.38 11.52 -6.22
C VAL A 31 -27.15 11.16 -4.73
N ALA A 32 -27.19 9.87 -4.39
CA ALA A 32 -26.91 9.38 -3.04
C ALA A 32 -25.47 9.67 -2.59
N ASP A 33 -24.49 9.52 -3.49
CA ASP A 33 -23.08 9.83 -3.24
C ASP A 33 -22.90 11.32 -2.92
N ALA A 34 -23.62 12.20 -3.63
CA ALA A 34 -23.63 13.63 -3.37
C ALA A 34 -24.27 13.98 -2.01
N VAL A 35 -25.39 13.34 -1.64
CA VAL A 35 -25.99 13.49 -0.30
C VAL A 35 -25.00 13.04 0.78
N ALA A 36 -24.34 11.90 0.59
CA ALA A 36 -23.36 11.39 1.55
C ALA A 36 -22.14 12.29 1.69
N GLU A 37 -21.70 12.95 0.61
CA GLU A 37 -20.63 13.93 0.65
C GLU A 37 -20.99 15.18 1.48
N GLU A 38 -22.20 15.71 1.30
CA GLU A 38 -22.71 16.83 2.11
C GLU A 38 -22.79 16.47 3.60
N VAL A 39 -23.36 15.29 3.92
CA VAL A 39 -23.47 14.82 5.30
C VAL A 39 -22.10 14.56 5.91
N TYR A 40 -21.20 13.92 5.18
CA TYR A 40 -19.85 13.63 5.65
C TYR A 40 -19.06 14.92 5.94
N GLY A 41 -19.12 15.90 5.04
CA GLY A 41 -18.46 17.19 5.22
C GLY A 41 -18.94 17.93 6.46
N LEU A 42 -20.26 17.96 6.68
CA LEU A 42 -20.83 18.54 7.88
C LEU A 42 -20.41 17.79 9.14
N LEU A 43 -20.49 16.46 9.16
CA LEU A 43 -20.12 15.66 10.33
C LEU A 43 -18.66 15.87 10.72
N ARG A 44 -17.75 15.98 9.74
CA ARG A 44 -16.35 16.34 9.99
C ARG A 44 -16.19 17.73 10.60
N PHE A 45 -17.00 18.70 10.18
CA PHE A 45 -17.00 20.03 10.76
C PHE A 45 -17.52 19.99 12.20
N VAL A 46 -18.62 19.27 12.46
CA VAL A 46 -19.18 19.07 13.80
C VAL A 46 -18.18 18.36 14.72
N ASN A 47 -17.48 17.33 14.25
CA ASN A 47 -16.54 16.57 15.09
C ASN A 47 -15.20 17.28 15.34
N ALA A 48 -14.94 18.42 14.68
CA ALA A 48 -13.71 19.18 14.86
C ALA A 48 -13.87 20.22 15.98
N ASP A 49 -13.24 19.99 17.13
CA ASP A 49 -13.19 20.99 18.22
C ASP A 49 -12.39 22.24 17.78
N ASN A 50 -11.34 22.03 17.00
CA ASN A 50 -10.47 23.06 16.45
C ASN A 50 -10.32 22.88 14.93
N ILE A 51 -10.25 24.01 14.22
CA ILE A 51 -10.16 24.07 12.76
C ILE A 51 -8.85 24.74 12.37
N SER A 52 -8.11 24.12 11.45
CA SER A 52 -6.93 24.73 10.84
C SER A 52 -7.38 25.64 9.69
N ALA A 53 -7.10 26.93 9.79
CA ALA A 53 -7.46 27.92 8.78
C ALA A 53 -6.32 28.93 8.54
N SER A 54 -6.24 29.51 7.35
CA SER A 54 -5.43 30.68 7.07
C SER A 54 -6.26 31.93 7.26
N VAL A 55 -5.88 32.77 8.22
CA VAL A 55 -6.53 34.07 8.50
C VAL A 55 -5.56 35.16 8.06
N ASP A 56 -5.98 35.99 7.10
CA ASP A 56 -5.16 37.06 6.53
C ASP A 56 -3.78 36.57 6.04
N GLY A 57 -3.75 35.35 5.47
CA GLY A 57 -2.55 34.73 4.92
C GLY A 57 -1.68 33.95 5.92
N ASN A 58 -2.04 33.91 7.20
CA ASN A 58 -1.31 33.17 8.23
C ASN A 58 -2.06 31.92 8.67
N ALA A 59 -1.39 30.76 8.63
CA ALA A 59 -1.96 29.50 9.12
C ALA A 59 -2.12 29.55 10.66
N ARG A 60 -3.33 29.30 11.13
CA ARG A 60 -3.75 29.35 12.53
C ARG A 60 -4.67 28.18 12.86
N THR A 61 -4.65 27.74 14.11
CA THR A 61 -5.62 26.78 14.66
C THR A 61 -6.64 27.58 15.46
N ILE A 62 -7.89 27.57 15.02
CA ILE A 62 -8.99 28.36 15.57
C ILE A 62 -9.99 27.42 16.24
N MET A 63 -10.57 27.81 17.37
CA MET A 63 -11.67 27.06 17.96
C MET A 63 -12.87 27.05 17.02
N ASN A 64 -13.53 25.91 16.88
CA ASN A 64 -14.73 25.82 16.06
C ASN A 64 -15.84 26.73 16.64
N PRO A 65 -16.42 27.65 15.85
CA PRO A 65 -17.47 28.56 16.34
C PRO A 65 -18.69 27.81 16.91
N MET A 66 -18.92 26.56 16.53
CA MET A 66 -19.96 25.73 17.13
C MET A 66 -19.82 25.52 18.64
N TYR A 67 -18.59 25.44 19.13
CA TYR A 67 -18.28 25.12 20.52
C TYR A 67 -17.79 26.31 21.32
N GLN A 68 -17.54 27.44 20.66
CA GLN A 68 -16.97 28.62 21.29
C GLN A 68 -17.98 29.43 22.09
N GLN A 69 -17.63 29.76 23.34
CA GLN A 69 -18.35 30.70 24.21
C GLN A 69 -17.94 32.14 23.98
N ALA A 70 -18.46 33.08 24.78
CA ALA A 70 -18.10 34.49 24.75
C ALA A 70 -16.67 34.77 25.28
N ASP A 71 -16.19 33.96 26.23
CA ASP A 71 -14.89 34.15 26.88
C ASP A 71 -13.82 33.15 26.41
N ASP A 72 -14.19 32.21 25.54
CA ASP A 72 -13.26 31.22 24.99
C ASP A 72 -12.26 31.90 24.05
N ASP A 73 -10.99 31.54 24.19
CA ASP A 73 -9.91 32.00 23.30
C ASP A 73 -10.20 31.54 21.86
N VAL A 74 -10.22 32.49 20.91
CA VAL A 74 -10.49 32.19 19.50
C VAL A 74 -9.34 31.36 18.90
N TYR A 75 -8.10 31.71 19.22
CA TYR A 75 -6.87 30.95 18.94
C TYR A 75 -5.74 31.45 19.86
N MET A 76 -4.76 30.61 20.22
CA MET A 76 -3.63 30.97 21.10
C MET A 76 -2.32 31.15 20.31
N PRO A 77 -1.97 32.35 19.81
CA PRO A 77 -0.63 32.65 19.32
C PRO A 77 0.31 33.03 20.47
N PRO A 78 1.64 32.85 20.32
CA PRO A 78 2.60 33.40 21.26
C PRO A 78 2.67 34.93 21.09
N GLY A 79 2.12 35.71 22.02
CA GLY A 79 2.33 37.16 22.10
C GLY A 79 1.08 38.04 22.21
N ASP A 80 -0.11 37.50 21.95
CA ASP A 80 -1.36 38.26 22.14
C ASP A 80 -1.80 38.22 23.60
N THR A 81 -2.32 39.34 24.10
CA THR A 81 -2.93 39.37 25.44
C THR A 81 -4.27 38.64 25.39
N PRO A 82 -4.51 37.64 26.29
CA PRO A 82 -5.71 36.79 26.26
C PRO A 82 -7.04 37.55 26.11
N GLY A 83 -7.16 38.78 26.63
CA GLY A 83 -8.40 39.56 26.53
C GLY A 83 -8.71 40.24 25.19
N GLN A 84 -7.83 40.21 24.18
CA GLN A 84 -8.07 40.94 22.92
C GLN A 84 -8.82 40.16 21.84
N VAL A 85 -8.84 38.81 21.91
CA VAL A 85 -9.41 37.96 20.84
C VAL A 85 -10.17 36.77 21.44
N GLN A 86 -11.13 37.07 22.31
CA GLN A 86 -12.02 36.08 22.94
C GLN A 86 -13.42 36.16 22.35
N GLY A 87 -14.10 35.02 22.31
CA GLY A 87 -15.52 34.98 21.98
C GLY A 87 -15.86 34.65 20.53
N ILE A 88 -17.03 34.05 20.36
CA ILE A 88 -17.57 33.70 19.03
C ILE A 88 -17.73 34.90 18.09
N SER A 89 -18.05 36.09 18.62
CA SER A 89 -18.15 37.34 17.84
C SER A 89 -16.82 37.80 17.25
N ASN A 90 -15.70 37.40 17.85
CA ASN A 90 -14.35 37.69 17.39
C ASN A 90 -13.75 36.53 16.57
N ASN A 91 -14.50 35.45 16.33
CA ASN A 91 -14.02 34.33 15.54
C ASN A 91 -13.96 34.70 14.06
N PRO A 92 -12.78 34.62 13.40
CA PRO A 92 -12.64 34.92 11.99
C PRO A 92 -13.60 34.12 11.10
N ILE A 93 -13.89 32.86 11.45
CA ILE A 93 -14.83 32.03 10.69
C ILE A 93 -16.23 32.63 10.73
N PHE A 94 -16.69 33.04 11.91
CA PHE A 94 -18.00 33.69 12.08
C PHE A 94 -18.05 35.03 11.35
N ILE A 95 -17.06 35.89 11.57
CA ILE A 95 -16.96 37.21 10.92
C ILE A 95 -16.86 37.06 9.39
N SER A 96 -16.20 36.02 8.89
CA SER A 96 -16.05 35.84 7.43
C SER A 96 -17.37 35.57 6.69
N HIS A 97 -18.42 35.22 7.43
CA HIS A 97 -19.75 34.94 6.92
C HIS A 97 -20.81 35.96 7.41
N ASP A 98 -20.41 36.95 8.21
CA ASP A 98 -21.28 37.97 8.80
C ASP A 98 -20.72 39.39 8.57
N LEU A 99 -21.59 40.39 8.35
CA LEU A 99 -21.31 41.83 8.12
C LEU A 99 -21.23 42.39 6.68
N SER A 100 -21.94 41.82 5.69
CA SER A 100 -22.37 42.68 4.55
C SER A 100 -23.74 42.33 3.94
N SER A 101 -24.73 43.16 4.31
CA SER A 101 -25.90 43.64 3.56
C SER A 101 -26.90 42.69 2.85
N GLN A 102 -26.67 41.38 2.75
CA GLN A 102 -27.57 40.48 2.01
C GLN A 102 -28.35 39.47 2.89
N TYR A 103 -27.93 39.31 4.15
CA TYR A 103 -28.55 38.41 5.14
C TYR A 103 -28.80 39.20 6.43
N HIS A 104 -30.02 39.74 6.57
CA HIS A 104 -30.42 40.59 7.70
C HIS A 104 -30.42 39.82 9.04
N ASP A 105 -29.73 40.36 10.05
CA ASP A 105 -29.83 40.06 11.50
C ASP A 105 -29.62 38.61 11.96
N VAL A 106 -28.45 38.01 11.74
CA VAL A 106 -28.06 36.81 12.53
C VAL A 106 -27.62 37.24 13.93
N SER A 107 -28.23 36.66 14.96
CA SER A 107 -27.95 37.00 16.36
C SER A 107 -27.34 35.84 17.14
N LEU A 108 -26.52 36.13 18.14
CA LEU A 108 -26.09 35.16 19.14
C LEU A 108 -27.08 35.05 20.32
N ASN A 109 -28.18 35.81 20.26
CA ASN A 109 -29.28 35.79 21.21
C ASN A 109 -30.37 34.82 20.76
N VAL A 110 -30.66 33.80 21.57
CA VAL A 110 -31.70 32.80 21.25
C VAL A 110 -33.11 33.36 21.19
N ASN A 111 -33.33 34.55 21.75
CA ASN A 111 -34.60 35.25 21.69
C ASN A 111 -34.76 36.10 20.41
N SER A 112 -33.75 36.13 19.54
CA SER A 112 -33.83 36.78 18.24
C SER A 112 -34.69 35.97 17.26
N GLY A 113 -35.32 36.65 16.30
CA GLY A 113 -36.09 36.01 15.23
C GLY A 113 -35.23 35.19 14.25
N VAL A 114 -33.92 35.44 14.21
CA VAL A 114 -32.91 34.70 13.44
C VAL A 114 -31.66 34.55 14.30
N ILE A 115 -31.17 33.32 14.44
CA ILE A 115 -29.95 33.04 15.21
C ILE A 115 -28.85 32.50 14.32
N SER A 116 -27.61 32.65 14.78
CA SER A 116 -26.44 32.10 14.11
C SER A 116 -26.56 30.57 13.96
N PRO A 117 -26.28 30.01 12.76
CA PRO A 117 -26.26 28.56 12.52
C PRO A 117 -25.30 27.80 13.45
N TYR A 118 -24.25 28.45 13.96
CA TYR A 118 -23.27 27.80 14.82
C TYR A 118 -23.79 27.55 16.24
N ILE A 119 -24.70 28.40 16.74
CA ILE A 119 -25.29 28.24 18.08
C ILE A 119 -26.58 27.44 18.07
N ALA A 120 -27.20 27.27 16.90
CA ALA A 120 -28.47 26.56 16.74
C ALA A 120 -28.41 25.10 17.24
N ARG A 121 -29.34 24.76 18.13
CA ARG A 121 -29.51 23.42 18.72
C ARG A 121 -30.99 23.06 18.89
N VAL A 122 -31.39 21.92 18.35
CA VAL A 122 -32.71 21.34 18.60
C VAL A 122 -32.70 20.64 19.95
N TYR A 123 -33.71 20.92 20.78
CA TYR A 123 -33.89 20.24 22.05
C TYR A 123 -34.54 18.87 21.83
N SER A 124 -33.83 17.80 22.17
CA SER A 124 -34.36 16.43 22.15
C SER A 124 -33.52 15.56 23.09
N LYS A 125 -34.20 14.76 23.93
CA LYS A 125 -33.58 13.82 24.87
C LYS A 125 -33.50 12.41 24.29
N HIS A 126 -34.52 12.03 23.52
CA HIS A 126 -34.66 10.73 22.88
C HIS A 126 -34.73 10.91 21.37
N VAL A 127 -34.27 9.92 20.62
CA VAL A 127 -34.34 10.00 19.15
C VAL A 127 -35.78 9.92 18.66
N GLU A 128 -36.65 9.28 19.43
CA GLU A 128 -38.08 9.14 19.20
C GLU A 128 -38.89 10.40 19.52
N ASP A 129 -38.28 11.40 20.16
CA ASP A 129 -38.97 12.66 20.46
C ASP A 129 -39.54 13.28 19.17
N PRO A 130 -40.76 13.84 19.21
CA PRO A 130 -41.32 14.52 18.05
C PRO A 130 -40.37 15.62 17.56
N VAL A 131 -40.38 15.79 16.25
CA VAL A 131 -39.60 16.82 15.60
C VAL A 131 -40.13 18.18 16.05
N GLN A 132 -39.26 19.01 16.62
CA GLN A 132 -39.65 20.35 17.02
C GLN A 132 -40.05 21.18 15.79
N SER A 133 -41.22 21.82 15.86
CA SER A 133 -41.76 22.67 14.79
C SER A 133 -41.75 24.16 15.19
N ASP A 134 -41.14 24.97 14.32
CA ASP A 134 -41.23 26.43 14.13
C ASP A 134 -41.36 27.42 15.31
N ASN A 135 -41.05 27.08 16.56
CA ASN A 135 -40.90 28.14 17.57
C ASN A 135 -39.75 27.94 18.58
N PRO A 136 -38.69 28.76 18.51
CA PRO A 136 -38.37 29.70 17.42
C PRO A 136 -37.67 28.94 16.27
N VAL A 137 -37.93 29.41 15.05
CA VAL A 137 -37.31 29.06 13.75
C VAL A 137 -35.76 29.01 13.80
N SER A 138 -35.19 29.49 14.89
CA SER A 138 -33.79 29.64 15.21
C SER A 138 -33.02 28.33 15.38
N ASN A 139 -33.65 27.25 15.85
CA ASN A 139 -32.90 26.09 16.34
C ASN A 139 -32.53 25.05 15.26
N ILE A 140 -32.96 25.27 14.01
CA ILE A 140 -32.92 24.30 12.91
C ILE A 140 -32.07 24.84 11.78
N LEU A 141 -31.25 23.99 11.16
CA LEU A 141 -30.43 24.39 10.02
C LEU A 141 -31.17 24.16 8.70
N ARG A 142 -31.47 25.25 7.99
CA ARG A 142 -31.98 25.22 6.61
C ARG A 142 -30.83 24.96 5.64
N TRP A 143 -30.67 23.72 5.19
CA TRP A 143 -29.47 23.32 4.44
C TRP A 143 -29.55 23.66 2.95
N SER A 144 -30.26 22.91 2.12
CA SER A 144 -30.34 23.18 0.68
C SER A 144 -31.53 24.11 0.37
N PRO A 145 -31.34 25.26 -0.31
CA PRO A 145 -32.40 26.26 -0.45
C PRO A 145 -33.43 25.95 -1.53
N ASP A 146 -33.10 25.31 -2.65
CA ASP A 146 -34.02 25.24 -3.80
C ASP A 146 -33.71 24.05 -4.73
N ILE A 147 -34.30 22.88 -4.47
CA ILE A 147 -34.26 21.75 -5.43
C ILE A 147 -35.56 21.68 -6.28
N TRP A 148 -36.59 22.46 -5.91
CA TRP A 148 -37.94 22.33 -6.48
C TRP A 148 -38.55 23.68 -6.90
N PRO A 149 -38.97 23.86 -8.17
CA PRO A 149 -39.65 25.08 -8.59
C PRO A 149 -41.02 25.19 -7.91
N GLY A 150 -41.26 26.28 -7.19
CA GLY A 150 -42.54 26.59 -6.53
C GLY A 150 -42.56 26.45 -5.01
N HIS A 151 -41.46 26.02 -4.37
CA HIS A 151 -41.29 26.15 -2.93
C HIS A 151 -40.67 27.51 -2.59
N GLU A 152 -41.35 28.27 -1.74
CA GLU A 152 -41.00 29.59 -1.18
C GLU A 152 -39.59 30.11 -1.52
N ALA A 153 -39.53 30.89 -2.61
CA ALA A 153 -38.37 31.68 -2.99
C ALA A 153 -37.88 32.51 -1.80
N GLY A 154 -36.75 32.10 -1.22
CA GLY A 154 -36.13 32.77 -0.09
C GLY A 154 -34.71 32.25 0.09
N ASN A 155 -33.74 33.11 -0.23
CA ASN A 155 -32.29 32.89 -0.35
C ASN A 155 -31.54 32.35 0.90
N SER A 156 -32.21 31.78 1.89
CA SER A 156 -31.69 31.61 3.25
C SER A 156 -31.14 30.19 3.54
N SER A 157 -30.27 29.67 2.67
CA SER A 157 -29.49 28.47 3.00
C SER A 157 -28.36 28.82 3.98
N VAL A 158 -28.21 28.03 5.03
CA VAL A 158 -27.10 28.18 5.98
C VAL A 158 -25.84 27.43 5.53
N ARG A 159 -25.89 26.67 4.42
CA ARG A 159 -24.76 25.88 3.90
C ARG A 159 -23.48 26.70 3.72
N GLY A 160 -23.62 27.98 3.36
CA GLY A 160 -22.49 28.88 3.18
C GLY A 160 -21.60 29.04 4.40
N TYR A 161 -22.17 29.01 5.62
CA TYR A 161 -21.43 29.08 6.88
C TYR A 161 -20.50 27.87 7.11
N PHE A 162 -20.62 26.82 6.31
CA PHE A 162 -19.84 25.59 6.44
C PHE A 162 -18.87 25.38 5.26
N THR A 163 -18.79 26.37 4.38
CA THR A 163 -17.85 26.39 3.24
C THR A 163 -16.78 27.46 3.46
N ASP A 164 -15.75 27.44 2.64
CA ASP A 164 -14.68 28.43 2.70
C ASP A 164 -15.22 29.84 2.40
N SER A 165 -14.74 30.86 3.13
CA SER A 165 -15.19 32.25 2.94
C SER A 165 -14.90 32.79 1.53
N VAL A 166 -13.90 32.22 0.83
CA VAL A 166 -13.57 32.58 -0.57
C VAL A 166 -14.72 32.28 -1.53
N CYS A 167 -15.59 31.32 -1.19
CA CYS A 167 -16.76 31.01 -1.98
C CYS A 167 -17.73 32.22 -2.10
N PHE A 168 -17.63 33.20 -1.19
CA PHE A 168 -18.50 34.38 -1.07
C PHE A 168 -17.73 35.70 -1.23
N ALA A 169 -16.86 35.78 -2.23
CA ALA A 169 -15.98 36.92 -2.49
C ALA A 169 -16.69 38.29 -2.42
N SER A 170 -16.64 38.92 -1.25
CA SER A 170 -17.07 40.29 -1.02
C SER A 170 -15.87 41.12 -0.54
N SER A 171 -15.77 42.34 -1.04
CA SER A 171 -14.67 43.26 -0.70
C SER A 171 -14.89 43.84 0.70
N GLY A 172 -14.04 43.50 1.67
CA GLY A 172 -14.02 44.10 3.01
C GLY A 172 -14.16 43.13 4.18
N VAL A 173 -14.48 41.86 3.92
CA VAL A 173 -14.59 40.81 4.95
C VAL A 173 -13.23 40.07 5.09
N PRO A 174 -12.79 39.72 6.31
CA PRO A 174 -11.55 38.94 6.52
C PRO A 174 -11.60 37.63 5.74
N LYS A 175 -10.54 37.35 4.96
CA LYS A 175 -10.47 36.11 4.16
C LYS A 175 -9.98 34.98 5.05
N VAL A 176 -10.86 34.04 5.33
CA VAL A 176 -10.56 32.82 6.08
C VAL A 176 -10.58 31.64 5.13
N TYR A 177 -9.41 31.04 4.93
CA TYR A 177 -9.27 29.85 4.10
C TYR A 177 -9.22 28.62 5.00
N PHE A 178 -10.08 27.64 4.79
CA PHE A 178 -9.91 26.39 5.51
C PHE A 178 -8.74 25.61 4.89
N ASN A 179 -7.75 25.24 5.71
CA ASN A 179 -6.65 24.39 5.24
C ASN A 179 -7.14 22.96 4.92
N GLN A 180 -8.36 22.63 5.35
CA GLN A 180 -9.11 21.44 4.98
C GLN A 180 -10.50 21.83 4.50
N GLN A 181 -10.85 21.48 3.27
CA GLN A 181 -12.18 21.77 2.76
C GLN A 181 -13.17 20.73 3.29
N PHE A 182 -14.11 21.16 4.14
CA PHE A 182 -15.17 20.31 4.68
C PHE A 182 -16.26 20.05 3.64
N LEU A 183 -16.67 21.10 2.92
CA LEU A 183 -17.70 21.06 1.88
C LEU A 183 -17.24 21.82 0.63
N PRO A 184 -17.65 21.37 -0.56
CA PRO A 184 -17.39 22.11 -1.80
C PRO A 184 -18.15 23.45 -1.78
N CYS A 185 -17.60 24.50 -2.40
CA CYS A 185 -18.24 25.83 -2.44
C CYS A 185 -19.69 25.76 -2.95
N ASN A 186 -19.91 25.05 -4.05
CA ASN A 186 -21.23 24.85 -4.61
C ASN A 186 -21.75 23.47 -4.22
N GLU A 187 -23.03 23.39 -3.90
CA GLU A 187 -23.73 22.11 -3.78
C GLU A 187 -23.61 21.33 -5.10
N ALA A 188 -23.44 20.01 -5.00
CA ALA A 188 -23.25 19.14 -6.14
C ALA A 188 -24.38 19.35 -7.18
N PRO A 189 -24.07 19.66 -8.45
CA PRO A 189 -25.09 19.96 -9.46
C PRO A 189 -26.11 18.83 -9.66
N VAL A 190 -25.71 17.58 -9.38
CA VAL A 190 -26.57 16.39 -9.48
C VAL A 190 -27.74 16.41 -8.49
N LEU A 191 -27.64 17.18 -7.40
CA LEU A 191 -28.74 17.38 -6.43
C LEU A 191 -29.78 18.38 -6.94
N ARG A 192 -29.43 19.23 -7.93
CA ARG A 192 -30.36 20.23 -8.48
C ARG A 192 -31.34 19.53 -9.42
N GLY A 193 -32.63 19.54 -9.04
CA GLY A 193 -33.69 18.87 -9.79
C GLY A 193 -33.73 17.34 -9.63
N SER A 194 -32.99 16.77 -8.67
CA SER A 194 -33.11 15.34 -8.34
C SER A 194 -34.31 15.05 -7.46
N GLU A 195 -34.79 13.80 -7.46
CA GLU A 195 -35.93 13.36 -6.63
C GLU A 195 -35.67 13.40 -5.12
N ILE A 196 -34.41 13.52 -4.67
CA ILE A 196 -34.05 13.68 -3.26
C ILE A 196 -33.28 14.98 -3.00
N ALA A 197 -33.36 15.48 -1.76
CA ALA A 197 -32.77 16.74 -1.31
C ALA A 197 -32.52 16.71 0.20
N ILE A 198 -31.62 17.58 0.71
CA ILE A 198 -31.40 17.79 2.15
C ILE A 198 -32.05 19.12 2.58
N PRO A 199 -33.35 19.12 2.97
CA PRO A 199 -34.03 20.35 3.38
C PRO A 199 -33.62 20.86 4.76
N ARG A 200 -33.27 19.96 5.68
CA ARG A 200 -33.16 20.24 7.11
C ARG A 200 -32.07 19.39 7.75
N ILE A 201 -31.29 20.02 8.62
CA ILE A 201 -30.35 19.36 9.51
C ILE A 201 -30.56 19.86 10.92
N ASP A 202 -30.61 18.93 11.88
CA ASP A 202 -30.75 19.25 13.29
C ASP A 202 -29.47 18.90 14.04
N LEU A 203 -28.90 19.89 14.71
CA LEU A 203 -27.85 19.69 15.70
C LEU A 203 -28.52 19.51 17.05
N VAL A 204 -28.50 18.31 17.60
CA VAL A 204 -29.35 17.96 18.75
C VAL A 204 -28.57 18.03 20.06
N ASN A 205 -29.20 18.61 21.08
CA ASN A 205 -28.73 18.60 22.46
C ASN A 205 -29.90 18.50 23.45
N ASP A 206 -29.64 17.98 24.65
CA ASP A 206 -30.61 17.82 25.74
C ASP A 206 -30.90 19.11 26.54
N LYS A 207 -30.21 20.20 26.23
CA LYS A 207 -30.39 21.55 26.78
C LYS A 207 -30.93 22.56 25.76
N GLY A 208 -30.96 22.21 24.47
CA GLY A 208 -31.40 23.11 23.41
C GLY A 208 -30.40 24.23 23.11
N THR A 209 -30.88 25.32 22.51
CA THR A 209 -30.05 26.46 22.12
C THR A 209 -29.84 27.41 23.32
N GLU A 210 -28.61 27.84 23.57
CA GLU A 210 -28.26 28.82 24.62
C GLU A 210 -27.64 30.10 23.99
N SER A 211 -27.93 31.27 24.56
CA SER A 211 -27.40 32.56 24.07
C SER A 211 -25.90 32.67 24.34
N ARG A 212 -25.19 33.34 23.44
CA ARG A 212 -23.73 33.57 23.55
C ARG A 212 -23.30 35.04 23.52
N ASP A 213 -24.22 35.98 23.75
CA ASP A 213 -23.94 37.43 23.74
C ASP A 213 -23.25 37.96 25.01
N ASN A 214 -23.09 37.14 26.06
CA ASN A 214 -22.75 37.63 27.40
C ASN A 214 -21.29 37.31 27.79
N VAL A 215 -20.44 38.32 27.83
CA VAL A 215 -19.00 38.25 28.23
C VAL A 215 -18.82 38.11 29.75
N ASN A 216 -19.90 38.19 30.53
CA ASN A 216 -19.83 38.21 32.00
C ASN A 216 -20.44 36.97 32.67
N ASN A 217 -20.99 36.05 31.90
CA ASN A 217 -21.51 34.78 32.39
C ASN A 217 -21.09 33.70 31.38
N LEU A 218 -20.21 32.79 31.82
CA LEU A 218 -19.90 31.56 31.09
C LEU A 218 -21.22 30.82 30.84
N ALA A 219 -21.78 30.97 29.63
CA ALA A 219 -22.83 30.09 29.14
C ALA A 219 -22.28 28.66 29.15
N THR A 220 -23.09 27.61 29.25
CA THR A 220 -22.49 26.27 29.22
C THR A 220 -22.17 25.93 27.75
N THR A 221 -20.99 25.37 27.45
CA THR A 221 -20.73 24.88 26.07
C THR A 221 -21.75 23.79 25.77
N VAL A 222 -22.65 24.06 24.83
CA VAL A 222 -23.66 23.09 24.42
C VAL A 222 -23.06 22.17 23.36
N ALA A 223 -22.69 20.97 23.79
CA ALA A 223 -22.19 19.92 22.90
C ALA A 223 -23.25 19.50 21.87
N ILE A 224 -22.82 18.87 20.78
CA ILE A 224 -23.74 18.23 19.83
C ILE A 224 -23.75 16.75 20.17
N ASN A 225 -24.89 16.26 20.67
CA ASN A 225 -25.02 14.85 21.07
C ASN A 225 -25.34 13.97 19.85
N ARG A 226 -26.02 14.53 18.85
CA ARG A 226 -26.54 13.82 17.70
C ARG A 226 -26.79 14.78 16.54
N VAL A 227 -26.66 14.30 15.31
CA VAL A 227 -26.97 15.06 14.10
C VAL A 227 -28.06 14.33 13.33
N ASP A 228 -29.23 14.95 13.19
CA ASP A 228 -30.34 14.39 12.41
C ASP A 228 -30.38 15.05 11.03
N VAL A 229 -30.24 14.26 9.98
CA VAL A 229 -30.28 14.70 8.59
C VAL A 229 -31.60 14.26 7.97
N TYR A 230 -32.36 15.22 7.47
CA TYR A 230 -33.60 14.96 6.77
C TYR A 230 -33.31 14.89 5.27
N VAL A 231 -33.70 13.79 4.63
CA VAL A 231 -33.64 13.62 3.18
C VAL A 231 -35.06 13.58 2.66
N SER A 232 -35.51 14.67 2.05
CA SER A 232 -36.84 14.73 1.43
C SER A 232 -36.83 14.00 0.10
N PHE A 233 -37.96 13.39 -0.23
CA PHE A 233 -38.23 12.72 -1.48
C PHE A 233 -39.44 13.35 -2.17
N ASN A 234 -39.24 13.87 -3.37
CA ASN A 234 -40.28 14.41 -4.21
C ASN A 234 -40.13 13.83 -5.63
N PRO A 235 -40.84 12.75 -5.95
CA PRO A 235 -40.67 12.07 -7.23
C PRO A 235 -41.37 12.85 -8.36
N ALA A 236 -40.76 12.84 -9.56
CA ALA A 236 -41.31 13.54 -10.72
C ALA A 236 -42.65 12.95 -11.21
N ASP A 237 -42.91 11.68 -10.92
CA ASP A 237 -44.14 10.97 -11.26
C ASP A 237 -45.24 11.09 -10.18
N GLY A 238 -44.96 11.78 -9.07
CA GLY A 238 -45.89 11.92 -7.94
C GLY A 238 -46.13 10.63 -7.15
N ASN A 239 -45.29 9.59 -7.31
CA ASN A 239 -45.43 8.33 -6.59
C ASN A 239 -44.47 8.22 -5.38
N PRO A 240 -44.91 8.59 -4.16
CA PRO A 240 -44.04 8.64 -2.98
C PRO A 240 -43.53 7.26 -2.53
N ALA A 241 -44.17 6.16 -2.97
CA ALA A 241 -43.74 4.80 -2.63
C ALA A 241 -42.34 4.46 -3.16
N ARG A 242 -41.85 5.17 -4.18
CA ARG A 242 -40.51 4.96 -4.75
C ARG A 242 -39.37 5.38 -3.81
N ILE A 243 -39.65 5.96 -2.64
CA ILE A 243 -38.62 6.33 -1.67
C ILE A 243 -37.74 5.14 -1.24
N GLU A 244 -38.28 3.91 -1.25
CA GLU A 244 -37.53 2.67 -0.98
C GLU A 244 -36.32 2.47 -1.90
N GLN A 245 -36.41 2.99 -3.13
CA GLN A 245 -35.42 2.83 -4.18
C GLN A 245 -34.13 3.62 -3.91
N TYR A 246 -34.16 4.57 -2.98
CA TYR A 246 -33.05 5.44 -2.60
C TYR A 246 -32.35 4.99 -1.31
N PHE A 247 -32.98 4.12 -0.51
CA PHE A 247 -32.40 3.70 0.77
C PHE A 247 -31.08 2.94 0.59
N THR A 248 -31.06 1.90 -0.25
CA THR A 248 -29.83 1.11 -0.50
C THR A 248 -28.69 1.97 -1.08
N PRO A 249 -28.92 2.79 -2.12
CA PRO A 249 -27.90 3.73 -2.60
C PRO A 249 -27.35 4.67 -1.52
N LEU A 250 -28.21 5.27 -0.70
CA LEU A 250 -27.81 6.15 0.41
C LEU A 250 -26.95 5.41 1.44
N MET A 251 -27.35 4.19 1.83
CA MET A 251 -26.58 3.39 2.77
C MET A 251 -25.21 2.98 2.22
N ASN A 252 -25.12 2.66 0.92
CA ASN A 252 -23.85 2.36 0.27
C ASN A 252 -22.95 3.59 0.21
N ALA A 253 -23.52 4.75 -0.10
CA ALA A 253 -22.82 6.03 -0.16
C ALA A 253 -22.27 6.44 1.22
N PHE A 254 -23.09 6.33 2.27
CA PHE A 254 -22.65 6.59 3.65
C PHE A 254 -21.50 5.65 4.06
N LYS A 255 -21.64 4.35 3.79
CA LYS A 255 -20.57 3.37 4.07
C LYS A 255 -19.27 3.68 3.31
N ALA A 256 -19.37 4.10 2.04
CA ALA A 256 -18.20 4.49 1.25
C ALA A 256 -17.47 5.70 1.84
N LYS A 257 -18.22 6.62 2.46
CA LYS A 257 -17.69 7.76 3.24
C LYS A 257 -17.34 7.40 4.69
N LYS A 258 -17.37 6.11 5.05
CA LYS A 258 -17.10 5.57 6.39
C LYS A 258 -18.01 6.17 7.50
N ILE A 259 -19.17 6.67 7.13
CA ILE A 259 -20.20 7.14 8.09
C ILE A 259 -21.34 6.14 8.12
N VAL A 260 -21.85 5.85 9.33
CA VAL A 260 -22.94 4.89 9.51
C VAL A 260 -24.01 5.55 10.37
N PRO A 261 -25.22 5.81 9.83
CA PRO A 261 -26.32 6.28 10.66
C PRO A 261 -26.75 5.17 11.64
N ASN A 262 -27.37 5.55 12.75
CA ASN A 262 -28.01 4.61 13.66
C ASN A 262 -29.17 3.92 12.92
N MET A 263 -28.94 2.66 12.54
CA MET A 263 -29.87 1.85 11.74
C MET A 263 -31.20 1.58 12.47
N GLY A 264 -31.21 1.57 13.80
CA GLY A 264 -32.44 1.46 14.60
C GLY A 264 -33.26 2.75 14.64
N ALA A 265 -32.68 3.86 14.18
CA ALA A 265 -33.23 5.19 14.30
C ALA A 265 -33.33 5.92 12.93
N VAL A 266 -33.58 5.16 11.86
CA VAL A 266 -33.96 5.71 10.55
C VAL A 266 -35.47 5.72 10.43
N TYR A 267 -36.04 6.93 10.47
CA TYR A 267 -37.49 7.12 10.57
C TYR A 267 -38.09 7.75 9.32
N LEU A 268 -39.34 7.37 9.04
CA LEU A 268 -40.14 7.97 7.99
C LEU A 268 -40.75 9.28 8.49
N VAL A 269 -40.62 10.33 7.68
CA VAL A 269 -41.13 11.68 7.99
C VAL A 269 -41.99 12.21 6.86
N VAL A 270 -42.90 13.12 7.20
CA VAL A 270 -43.74 13.85 6.24
C VAL A 270 -43.62 15.34 6.47
N LYS A 271 -43.56 16.10 5.38
CA LYS A 271 -43.52 17.57 5.43
C LYS A 271 -44.87 18.12 5.89
N GLY A 272 -44.82 19.00 6.89
CA GLY A 272 -45.96 19.77 7.40
C GLY A 272 -46.13 21.12 6.68
N GLY A 273 -46.90 22.02 7.29
CA GLY A 273 -47.08 23.39 6.76
C GLY A 273 -45.95 24.32 7.20
N GLY A 274 -45.07 24.69 6.27
CA GLY A 274 -43.88 25.54 6.50
C GLY A 274 -42.60 24.88 5.98
N TRP A 275 -41.49 25.61 5.94
CA TRP A 275 -40.21 25.08 5.44
C TRP A 275 -39.57 24.08 6.41
N GLY A 276 -39.66 24.36 7.71
CA GLY A 276 -39.01 23.59 8.78
C GLY A 276 -39.88 22.49 9.37
N LYS A 277 -41.18 22.47 9.11
CA LYS A 277 -42.10 21.50 9.73
C LYS A 277 -41.99 20.12 9.08
N TRP A 278 -41.51 19.16 9.85
CA TRP A 278 -41.47 17.75 9.51
C TRP A 278 -42.05 16.97 10.67
N ASN A 279 -42.90 15.97 10.39
CA ASN A 279 -43.51 15.15 11.43
C ASN A 279 -43.07 13.70 11.23
N LEU A 280 -42.77 13.00 12.32
CA LEU A 280 -42.58 11.56 12.28
C LEU A 280 -43.89 10.89 11.86
N LEU A 281 -43.80 9.80 11.10
CA LEU A 281 -44.95 9.00 10.74
C LEU A 281 -45.15 7.87 11.75
N ASP A 282 -46.40 7.52 12.01
CA ASP A 282 -46.74 6.25 12.64
C ASP A 282 -46.82 5.13 11.60
N LYS A 283 -46.88 3.87 12.08
CA LYS A 283 -46.99 2.67 11.22
C LYS A 283 -48.26 2.63 10.35
N SER A 284 -49.25 3.48 10.60
CA SER A 284 -50.44 3.61 9.75
C SER A 284 -50.25 4.59 8.59
N GLY A 285 -49.20 5.41 8.65
CA GLY A 285 -48.89 6.47 7.69
C GLY A 285 -49.47 7.84 8.09
N ALA A 286 -49.92 8.00 9.33
CA ALA A 286 -50.39 9.27 9.87
C ALA A 286 -49.25 10.04 10.55
N PRO A 287 -49.22 11.39 10.48
CA PRO A 287 -48.24 12.19 11.19
C PRO A 287 -48.48 12.10 12.71
N ILE A 288 -47.41 11.89 13.45
CA ILE A 288 -47.38 11.94 14.91
C ILE A 288 -47.46 13.39 15.36
N SER A 289 -48.24 13.64 16.41
CA SER A 289 -48.41 14.96 17.02
C SER A 289 -47.12 15.45 17.70
N ASP A 290 -46.82 16.74 17.53
CA ASP A 290 -45.68 17.43 18.13
C ASP A 290 -45.66 17.35 19.68
N ASN A 291 -46.82 17.11 20.30
CA ASN A 291 -46.96 17.00 21.76
C ASN A 291 -46.83 15.56 22.29
N ALA A 292 -46.54 14.58 21.43
CA ALA A 292 -46.35 13.20 21.85
C ALA A 292 -45.04 13.04 22.66
N THR A 293 -45.01 12.13 23.62
CA THR A 293 -43.78 11.82 24.39
C THR A 293 -43.16 10.52 23.88
N ALA A 294 -41.84 10.40 23.88
CA ALA A 294 -41.12 9.21 23.41
C ALA A 294 -41.71 7.89 23.95
N ALA A 295 -41.99 7.82 25.26
CA ALA A 295 -42.58 6.65 25.91
C ALA A 295 -43.95 6.22 25.35
N ASN A 296 -44.71 7.15 24.76
CA ASN A 296 -46.04 6.88 24.20
C ASN A 296 -46.01 6.45 22.72
N ILE A 297 -44.87 6.62 22.04
CA ILE A 297 -44.76 6.46 20.58
C ILE A 297 -43.62 5.55 20.11
N GLU A 298 -42.68 5.14 20.96
CA GLU A 298 -41.51 4.31 20.59
C GLU A 298 -41.89 3.07 19.73
N ASN A 299 -42.99 2.38 20.07
CA ASN A 299 -43.45 1.20 19.31
C ASN A 299 -44.39 1.52 18.13
N LYS A 300 -44.78 2.78 17.97
CA LYS A 300 -45.75 3.25 16.97
C LYS A 300 -45.11 4.01 15.81
N ILE A 301 -43.92 4.57 16.00
CA ILE A 301 -43.20 5.29 14.95
C ILE A 301 -42.82 4.34 13.83
N ALA A 302 -42.98 4.80 12.60
CA ALA A 302 -42.59 4.12 11.39
C ALA A 302 -41.07 4.23 11.15
N THR A 303 -40.43 3.07 11.11
CA THR A 303 -39.03 2.92 10.75
C THR A 303 -38.90 2.53 9.27
N ILE A 304 -37.68 2.55 8.74
CA ILE A 304 -37.44 2.06 7.37
C ILE A 304 -37.89 0.60 7.17
N SER A 305 -37.82 -0.25 8.22
CA SER A 305 -38.31 -1.64 8.13
C SER A 305 -39.82 -1.76 7.97
N ASP A 306 -40.58 -0.74 8.36
CA ASP A 306 -42.04 -0.70 8.20
C ASP A 306 -42.46 -0.23 6.79
N LEU A 307 -41.54 0.38 6.03
CA LEU A 307 -41.81 0.98 4.72
C LEU A 307 -42.53 0.03 3.74
N PRO A 308 -42.15 -1.25 3.58
CA PRO A 308 -42.84 -2.16 2.66
C PRO A 308 -44.33 -2.32 2.97
N ASN A 309 -44.71 -2.28 4.25
CA ASN A 309 -46.10 -2.39 4.69
C ASN A 309 -46.87 -1.06 4.55
N MET A 310 -46.16 0.06 4.44
CA MET A 310 -46.73 1.40 4.38
C MET A 310 -46.91 1.94 2.95
N ILE A 311 -46.38 1.27 1.93
CA ILE A 311 -46.50 1.67 0.50
C ILE A 311 -47.95 2.04 0.13
N ALA A 312 -48.92 1.23 0.56
CA ALA A 312 -50.32 1.47 0.26
C ALA A 312 -50.88 2.75 0.93
N SER A 313 -50.44 3.06 2.15
CA SER A 313 -50.82 4.29 2.87
C SER A 313 -50.16 5.52 2.26
N LEU A 314 -48.88 5.43 1.90
CA LEU A 314 -48.13 6.51 1.25
C LEU A 314 -48.75 6.89 -0.11
N ARG A 315 -49.16 5.89 -0.90
CA ARG A 315 -49.78 6.13 -2.22
C ARG A 315 -51.14 6.84 -2.15
N LYS A 316 -51.86 6.72 -1.02
CA LYS A 316 -53.16 7.40 -0.85
C LYS A 316 -53.05 8.91 -0.71
N ASN A 317 -51.88 9.41 -0.29
CA ASN A 317 -51.61 10.83 -0.03
C ASN A 317 -50.48 11.30 -0.95
N ASN A 318 -50.68 11.19 -2.26
CA ASN A 318 -49.68 11.48 -3.30
C ASN A 318 -49.33 12.98 -3.43
N ASP A 319 -50.06 13.84 -2.73
CA ASP A 319 -49.88 15.28 -2.59
C ASP A 319 -48.91 15.66 -1.45
N LYS A 320 -48.43 14.68 -0.67
CA LYS A 320 -47.51 14.90 0.45
C LYS A 320 -46.06 14.63 0.06
N ILE A 321 -45.16 15.46 0.60
CA ILE A 321 -43.72 15.26 0.49
C ILE A 321 -43.26 14.41 1.67
N TYR A 322 -42.70 13.25 1.37
CA TYR A 322 -42.17 12.32 2.36
C TYR A 322 -40.65 12.44 2.44
N GLY A 323 -40.05 11.85 3.47
CA GLY A 323 -38.61 11.82 3.62
C GLY A 323 -38.15 10.76 4.60
N LEU A 324 -36.82 10.66 4.71
CA LEU A 324 -36.13 9.83 5.71
C LEU A 324 -35.34 10.74 6.63
N ARG A 325 -35.45 10.52 7.94
CA ARG A 325 -34.56 11.11 8.94
C ARG A 325 -33.45 10.12 9.27
N PHE A 326 -32.23 10.45 8.89
CA PHE A 326 -31.03 9.71 9.26
C PHE A 326 -30.41 10.32 10.49
N THR A 327 -30.10 9.48 11.46
CA THR A 327 -29.54 9.90 12.75
C THR A 327 -28.08 9.50 12.82
N PHE A 328 -27.18 10.44 13.06
CA PHE A 328 -25.74 10.20 13.22
C PHE A 328 -25.29 10.55 14.64
N ASP A 329 -24.30 9.83 15.14
CA ASP A 329 -23.63 10.18 16.38
C ASP A 329 -22.82 11.47 16.19
N GLY A 330 -23.04 12.45 17.07
CA GLY A 330 -22.36 13.74 17.04
C GLY A 330 -20.91 13.70 17.55
N LYS A 331 -20.41 12.54 18.01
CA LYS A 331 -19.02 12.35 18.47
C LYS A 331 -18.30 11.15 17.87
N GLY A 332 -18.83 10.56 16.80
CA GLY A 332 -18.49 9.21 16.31
C GLY A 332 -17.08 8.98 15.73
N ASP A 333 -16.18 9.97 15.70
CA ASP A 333 -14.91 9.89 14.95
C ASP A 333 -13.67 9.49 15.76
N TYR A 334 -13.81 9.13 17.05
CA TYR A 334 -12.63 8.68 17.80
C TYR A 334 -12.19 7.28 17.37
N LEU A 335 -10.87 7.09 17.29
CA LEU A 335 -10.31 5.75 17.15
C LEU A 335 -10.71 4.91 18.35
N ARG A 336 -11.39 3.81 18.08
CA ARG A 336 -11.86 2.88 19.10
C ARG A 336 -10.75 1.94 19.51
N THR A 337 -10.77 1.51 20.77
CA THR A 337 -9.85 0.51 21.32
C THR A 337 -9.98 -0.87 20.66
N ASP A 338 -11.12 -1.15 20.03
CA ASP A 338 -11.40 -2.39 19.29
C ASP A 338 -10.99 -2.33 17.81
N GLY A 339 -10.47 -1.20 17.33
CA GLY A 339 -10.01 -1.04 15.96
C GLY A 339 -11.12 -0.99 14.90
N LEU A 340 -12.39 -0.84 15.28
CA LEU A 340 -13.50 -0.76 14.32
C LEU A 340 -13.53 0.56 13.52
N ASN A 341 -12.91 1.61 14.05
CA ASN A 341 -12.77 2.90 13.37
C ASN A 341 -11.38 3.00 12.74
N SER A 342 -11.32 3.22 11.42
CA SER A 342 -10.06 3.41 10.69
C SER A 342 -9.51 4.81 10.91
N ALA A 343 -8.19 4.94 11.04
CA ALA A 343 -7.50 6.22 11.01
C ALA A 343 -7.12 6.62 9.59
N ASP A 344 -7.42 7.84 9.18
CA ASP A 344 -6.88 8.40 7.93
C ASP A 344 -5.37 8.67 8.05
N LYS A 345 -4.95 9.12 9.23
CA LYS A 345 -3.54 9.28 9.62
C LYS A 345 -3.39 9.10 11.13
N VAL A 346 -2.25 8.57 11.56
CA VAL A 346 -1.86 8.50 12.98
C VAL A 346 -0.50 9.16 13.13
N CYS A 347 -0.42 10.17 13.97
CA CYS A 347 0.82 10.89 14.25
C CYS A 347 1.20 10.72 15.73
N TRP A 348 2.49 10.55 15.98
CA TRP A 348 3.02 10.54 17.34
C TRP A 348 3.36 11.96 17.77
N SER A 349 3.18 12.27 19.05
CA SER A 349 3.69 13.52 19.64
C SER A 349 5.15 13.35 20.06
N ILE A 350 5.90 14.45 19.99
CA ILE A 350 7.22 14.59 20.60
C ILE A 350 7.19 15.75 21.59
N VAL A 351 8.19 15.84 22.47
CA VAL A 351 8.26 16.81 23.58
C VAL A 351 8.01 18.27 23.13
N SER A 352 8.34 18.61 21.88
CA SER A 352 8.16 19.95 21.29
C SER A 352 7.37 19.96 19.97
N GLY A 353 6.33 19.13 19.83
CA GLY A 353 5.38 19.24 18.72
C GLY A 353 5.00 17.91 18.06
N ALA A 354 4.80 17.95 16.74
CA ALA A 354 4.40 16.78 15.96
C ALA A 354 5.61 15.89 15.61
N GLY A 355 5.50 14.61 15.91
CA GLY A 355 6.41 13.55 15.51
C GLY A 355 6.00 12.88 14.19
N PRO A 356 6.53 11.67 13.90
CA PRO A 356 6.25 10.98 12.65
C PRO A 356 4.77 10.60 12.52
N CYS A 357 4.30 10.54 11.29
CA CYS A 357 2.95 10.13 10.95
C CYS A 357 2.96 8.89 10.06
N LEU A 358 1.99 8.01 10.29
CA LEU A 358 1.62 6.93 9.38
C LEU A 358 0.31 7.32 8.70
N HIS A 359 0.27 7.16 7.38
CA HIS A 359 -0.95 7.26 6.60
C HIS A 359 -0.91 6.19 5.51
N GLU A 360 -2.08 5.78 5.04
CA GLU A 360 -2.16 4.92 3.86
C GLU A 360 -1.73 5.74 2.64
N SER A 361 -0.68 5.30 1.95
CA SER A 361 -0.28 5.94 0.69
C SER A 361 -1.12 5.37 -0.45
N GLY A 362 -1.86 6.22 -1.15
CA GLY A 362 -2.22 5.92 -2.55
C GLY A 362 -0.95 5.70 -3.37
N ALA A 363 -1.03 4.90 -4.44
CA ALA A 363 0.11 4.50 -5.28
C ALA A 363 1.08 5.67 -5.53
N SER A 364 2.19 5.69 -4.80
CA SER A 364 3.14 6.81 -4.85
C SER A 364 4.03 6.66 -6.08
N PRO A 365 4.30 7.75 -6.82
CA PRO A 365 5.24 7.71 -7.92
C PRO A 365 6.65 7.39 -7.40
N VAL A 366 7.38 6.67 -8.24
CA VAL A 366 8.62 5.95 -7.94
C VAL A 366 9.79 6.93 -7.82
N ASP A 367 9.85 7.72 -6.75
CA ASP A 367 11.12 8.32 -6.31
C ASP A 367 11.91 7.23 -5.58
N SER A 368 13.14 6.96 -6.05
CA SER A 368 13.97 5.86 -5.57
C SER A 368 14.42 6.11 -4.11
N LEU A 369 13.56 5.75 -3.16
CA LEU A 369 13.88 5.74 -1.75
C LEU A 369 14.80 4.56 -1.45
N ILE A 370 16.04 4.85 -1.05
CA ILE A 370 16.95 3.85 -0.50
C ILE A 370 16.80 3.87 1.01
N LEU A 371 16.28 2.78 1.58
CA LEU A 371 16.17 2.60 3.02
C LEU A 371 17.56 2.26 3.59
N LYS A 372 18.06 3.11 4.49
CA LYS A 372 19.31 2.85 5.24
C LYS A 372 18.95 2.58 6.70
N GLN A 373 19.15 1.34 7.16
CA GLN A 373 19.02 1.05 8.59
C GLN A 373 20.18 1.68 9.36
N ARG A 374 19.85 2.42 10.41
CA ARG A 374 20.80 2.92 11.41
C ARG A 374 20.19 2.68 12.78
N LYS A 375 20.96 2.11 13.71
CA LYS A 375 20.57 2.09 15.13
C LYS A 375 20.77 3.46 15.77
N ASN A 376 21.80 4.19 15.31
CA ASN A 376 22.10 5.55 15.72
C ASN A 376 22.26 6.43 14.47
N PRO A 377 21.54 7.57 14.35
CA PRO A 377 21.63 8.44 13.18
C PRO A 377 23.06 8.99 12.91
N GLN A 378 23.91 9.03 13.94
CA GLN A 378 25.30 9.51 13.88
C GLN A 378 26.32 8.44 13.46
N GLU A 379 25.92 7.18 13.31
CA GLU A 379 26.82 6.07 13.01
C GLU A 379 26.76 5.63 11.54
N LEU A 380 27.80 4.90 11.10
CA LEU A 380 27.84 4.22 9.81
C LEU A 380 26.75 3.13 9.73
N ALA A 381 26.53 2.58 8.53
CA ALA A 381 25.52 1.54 8.32
C ALA A 381 25.77 0.33 9.23
N ASP A 382 24.70 -0.20 9.83
CA ASP A 382 24.77 -1.41 10.66
C ASP A 382 24.79 -2.67 9.79
N MET A 383 25.44 -3.74 10.27
CA MET A 383 25.53 -5.02 9.56
C MET A 383 24.25 -5.84 9.76
N GLN A 384 23.56 -6.16 8.67
CA GLN A 384 22.46 -7.13 8.69
C GLN A 384 22.98 -8.54 8.37
N LEU A 385 22.81 -9.47 9.30
CA LEU A 385 23.04 -10.90 9.07
C LEU A 385 21.73 -11.55 8.58
N ARG A 386 21.48 -11.48 7.27
CA ARG A 386 20.33 -12.12 6.60
C ARG A 386 20.72 -12.64 5.23
N SER A 387 20.00 -13.63 4.72
CA SER A 387 20.08 -14.02 3.30
C SER A 387 19.51 -12.90 2.44
N VAL A 388 20.34 -12.34 1.56
CA VAL A 388 19.95 -11.29 0.62
C VAL A 388 19.77 -11.89 -0.76
N VAL A 389 18.60 -11.68 -1.35
CA VAL A 389 18.31 -12.02 -2.75
C VAL A 389 18.25 -10.71 -3.53
N LEU A 390 19.07 -10.60 -4.56
CA LEU A 390 19.15 -9.46 -5.45
C LEU A 390 18.39 -9.79 -6.73
N HIS A 391 17.56 -8.86 -7.19
CA HIS A 391 16.87 -8.96 -8.48
C HIS A 391 17.53 -7.99 -9.47
N ASN A 392 18.10 -8.55 -10.53
CA ASN A 392 18.59 -7.76 -11.65
C ASN A 392 17.41 -7.40 -12.57
N LYS A 393 16.97 -6.15 -12.54
CA LYS A 393 15.87 -5.68 -13.39
C LYS A 393 16.15 -5.78 -14.90
N VAL A 394 17.41 -5.83 -15.31
CA VAL A 394 17.80 -5.89 -16.73
C VAL A 394 17.66 -7.32 -17.25
N THR A 395 18.15 -8.30 -16.49
CA THR A 395 18.12 -9.72 -16.89
C THR A 395 16.90 -10.46 -16.37
N GLY A 396 16.18 -9.90 -15.40
CA GLY A 396 15.09 -10.58 -14.68
C GLY A 396 15.58 -11.65 -13.71
N GLU A 397 16.90 -11.75 -13.48
CA GLU A 397 17.50 -12.83 -12.71
C GLU A 397 17.57 -12.50 -11.23
N TYR A 398 17.40 -13.54 -10.43
CA TYR A 398 17.51 -13.49 -8.98
C TYR A 398 18.77 -14.23 -8.56
N TYR A 399 19.56 -13.64 -7.66
CA TYR A 399 20.79 -14.25 -7.18
C TYR A 399 21.14 -13.83 -5.75
N THR A 400 21.86 -14.70 -5.06
CA THR A 400 22.41 -14.41 -3.73
C THR A 400 23.82 -13.85 -3.84
N ALA A 401 24.32 -13.25 -2.75
CA ALA A 401 25.74 -12.92 -2.65
C ALA A 401 26.60 -14.19 -2.81
N PRO A 402 27.69 -14.14 -3.59
CA PRO A 402 28.56 -15.30 -3.80
C PRO A 402 29.48 -15.55 -2.60
N GLN A 403 29.80 -16.82 -2.36
CA GLN A 403 30.90 -17.25 -1.50
C GLN A 403 32.09 -17.66 -2.36
N ILE A 404 33.30 -17.32 -1.91
CA ILE A 404 34.54 -17.52 -2.67
C ILE A 404 35.50 -18.35 -1.81
N GLN A 405 36.03 -19.44 -2.39
CA GLN A 405 36.97 -20.35 -1.74
C GLN A 405 38.16 -20.67 -2.66
N TYR A 406 39.37 -20.72 -2.11
CA TYR A 406 40.55 -21.20 -2.83
C TYR A 406 40.71 -22.71 -2.63
N SER A 407 41.09 -23.45 -3.68
CA SER A 407 41.29 -24.90 -3.61
C SER A 407 42.33 -25.39 -4.62
N THR A 408 42.91 -26.56 -4.35
CA THR A 408 43.92 -27.21 -5.19
C THR A 408 43.56 -28.65 -5.45
N PHE A 409 43.93 -29.17 -6.62
CA PHE A 409 43.86 -30.61 -6.85
C PHE A 409 45.01 -31.33 -6.12
N SER A 410 44.97 -32.66 -6.07
CA SER A 410 45.91 -33.44 -5.24
C SER A 410 46.41 -34.74 -5.87
N ASN A 411 46.22 -34.95 -7.18
CA ASN A 411 46.70 -36.17 -7.83
C ASN A 411 48.20 -36.14 -8.11
N ASN A 412 48.93 -36.87 -7.29
CA ASN A 412 50.38 -37.01 -7.44
C ASN A 412 50.80 -38.04 -8.50
N GLY A 413 49.88 -38.63 -9.27
CA GLY A 413 50.16 -39.59 -10.35
C GLY A 413 50.04 -41.06 -9.94
N ASP A 414 49.76 -41.34 -8.66
CA ASP A 414 49.60 -42.70 -8.11
C ASP A 414 48.23 -43.31 -8.42
N LYS A 415 47.23 -42.47 -8.74
CA LYS A 415 45.84 -42.87 -8.93
C LYS A 415 45.39 -42.72 -10.37
N LEU A 416 45.74 -41.60 -10.99
CA LEU A 416 45.64 -41.40 -12.44
C LEU A 416 47.01 -41.07 -12.98
N SER A 417 47.57 -41.98 -13.78
CA SER A 417 48.84 -41.75 -14.45
C SER A 417 48.67 -40.79 -15.65
N PRO A 418 49.71 -40.02 -15.99
CA PRO A 418 49.69 -39.18 -17.19
C PRO A 418 49.54 -40.02 -18.47
N VAL A 419 48.83 -39.48 -19.48
CA VAL A 419 48.57 -40.17 -20.76
C VAL A 419 49.14 -39.36 -21.92
N ILE A 420 49.61 -40.02 -22.98
CA ILE A 420 50.05 -39.36 -24.21
C ILE A 420 48.83 -38.94 -25.04
N GLY A 421 48.75 -37.65 -25.37
CA GLY A 421 47.72 -37.06 -26.21
C GLY A 421 47.65 -37.73 -27.58
N GLY A 422 46.44 -38.12 -27.99
CA GLY A 422 46.19 -38.88 -29.23
C GLY A 422 46.17 -40.40 -29.06
N SER A 423 46.51 -40.94 -27.89
CA SER A 423 46.30 -42.35 -27.54
C SER A 423 44.86 -42.58 -27.06
N SER A 424 44.19 -43.61 -27.58
CA SER A 424 42.91 -44.10 -27.05
C SER A 424 43.08 -45.06 -25.86
N ASN A 425 44.30 -45.56 -25.64
CA ASN A 425 44.60 -46.53 -24.59
C ASN A 425 45.00 -45.80 -23.31
N GLY A 426 44.32 -46.12 -22.20
CA GLY A 426 44.65 -45.61 -20.86
C GLY A 426 44.05 -44.25 -20.50
N VAL A 427 43.15 -43.69 -21.32
CA VAL A 427 42.42 -42.45 -20.97
C VAL A 427 41.40 -42.78 -19.87
N PRO A 428 41.48 -42.13 -18.69
CA PRO A 428 40.53 -42.36 -17.61
C PRO A 428 39.12 -41.92 -17.99
N SER A 429 38.11 -42.57 -17.42
CA SER A 429 36.71 -42.17 -17.62
C SER A 429 36.43 -40.84 -16.90
N SER A 430 35.33 -40.17 -17.28
CA SER A 430 34.91 -38.95 -16.57
C SER A 430 34.67 -39.21 -15.08
N ASP A 431 34.19 -40.39 -14.71
CA ASP A 431 33.94 -40.74 -13.31
C ASP A 431 35.25 -40.92 -12.55
N ASP A 432 36.27 -41.52 -13.19
CA ASP A 432 37.61 -41.68 -12.58
C ASP A 432 38.29 -40.33 -12.31
N VAL A 433 38.11 -39.35 -13.22
CA VAL A 433 38.64 -37.98 -13.06
C VAL A 433 37.85 -37.19 -12.02
N MET A 434 36.58 -37.51 -11.79
CA MET A 434 35.72 -36.85 -10.80
C MET A 434 35.78 -37.47 -9.40
N ASP A 435 36.48 -38.61 -9.25
CA ASP A 435 36.71 -39.23 -7.95
C ASP A 435 37.69 -38.41 -7.11
N SER A 436 37.31 -38.13 -5.87
CA SER A 436 38.17 -37.51 -4.86
C SER A 436 39.44 -38.32 -4.57
N ASN A 437 39.39 -39.65 -4.67
CA ASN A 437 40.57 -40.50 -4.52
C ASN A 437 41.58 -40.25 -5.65
N SER A 438 41.11 -39.77 -6.81
CA SER A 438 41.90 -39.37 -7.96
C SER A 438 42.29 -37.88 -7.92
N GLY A 439 42.15 -37.23 -6.77
CA GLY A 439 42.59 -35.85 -6.54
C GLY A 439 41.63 -34.75 -7.01
N ALA A 440 40.38 -35.09 -7.34
CA ALA A 440 39.32 -34.13 -7.64
C ALA A 440 38.92 -33.30 -6.40
N ILE A 441 38.42 -32.09 -6.61
CA ILE A 441 37.96 -31.21 -5.52
C ILE A 441 36.47 -31.47 -5.25
N LEU A 442 36.11 -31.68 -3.98
CA LEU A 442 34.74 -31.86 -3.52
C LEU A 442 34.27 -30.65 -2.71
N ILE A 443 33.09 -30.10 -3.06
CA ILE A 443 32.46 -28.99 -2.33
C ILE A 443 31.02 -29.34 -2.01
N PRO A 444 30.56 -29.26 -0.75
CA PRO A 444 29.15 -29.49 -0.42
C PRO A 444 28.20 -28.57 -1.20
N VAL A 445 27.10 -29.10 -1.72
CA VAL A 445 26.08 -28.27 -2.39
C VAL A 445 25.38 -27.39 -1.36
N GLN A 446 25.38 -26.08 -1.61
CA GLN A 446 24.78 -25.08 -0.73
C GLN A 446 23.24 -25.16 -0.71
N THR A 447 22.65 -24.86 0.45
CA THR A 447 21.20 -24.68 0.59
C THR A 447 20.79 -23.29 0.12
N CYS A 448 19.85 -23.23 -0.84
CA CYS A 448 19.39 -21.96 -1.37
C CYS A 448 18.19 -21.40 -0.58
N PRO A 449 18.14 -20.07 -0.33
CA PRO A 449 16.98 -19.45 0.30
C PRO A 449 15.78 -19.44 -0.65
N VAL A 450 14.58 -19.45 -0.08
CA VAL A 450 13.35 -19.21 -0.83
C VAL A 450 13.16 -17.70 -0.99
N ALA A 451 12.89 -17.23 -2.21
CA ALA A 451 12.65 -15.82 -2.50
C ALA A 451 11.14 -15.56 -2.58
N ASP A 452 10.54 -15.08 -1.49
CA ASP A 452 9.13 -14.65 -1.48
C ASP A 452 8.92 -13.48 -2.47
N GLY A 453 7.97 -13.63 -3.41
CA GLY A 453 7.64 -12.61 -4.42
C GLY A 453 8.36 -12.75 -5.78
N PHE A 454 9.12 -13.82 -6.00
CA PHE A 454 9.77 -14.12 -7.29
C PHE A 454 8.95 -15.11 -8.13
N SER A 455 8.22 -14.68 -9.16
CA SER A 455 7.57 -15.61 -10.10
C SER A 455 8.47 -15.88 -11.31
N GLN A 456 8.80 -17.15 -11.59
CA GLN A 456 9.37 -17.52 -12.89
C GLN A 456 8.32 -17.25 -13.99
N ALA A 457 8.77 -16.74 -15.16
CA ALA A 457 7.86 -16.34 -16.24
C ALA A 457 6.95 -17.48 -16.72
N ASP A 458 7.45 -18.71 -16.67
CA ASP A 458 6.75 -19.91 -17.13
C ASP A 458 5.96 -20.63 -16.02
N ASN A 459 6.23 -20.33 -14.75
CA ASN A 459 5.55 -20.90 -13.59
C ASN A 459 5.51 -19.90 -12.42
N PRO A 460 4.44 -19.12 -12.27
CA PRO A 460 4.37 -18.04 -11.29
C PRO A 460 4.28 -18.47 -9.82
N GLY A 461 4.25 -19.78 -9.55
CA GLY A 461 4.30 -20.35 -8.20
C GLY A 461 5.65 -21.00 -7.85
N ASP A 462 6.64 -20.96 -8.75
CA ASP A 462 7.94 -21.57 -8.50
C ASP A 462 8.97 -20.51 -8.07
N HIS A 463 9.29 -20.53 -6.78
CA HIS A 463 10.23 -19.63 -6.10
C HIS A 463 11.61 -20.28 -5.92
N GLU A 464 11.92 -21.34 -6.68
CA GLU A 464 13.14 -22.13 -6.49
C GLU A 464 14.39 -21.43 -7.05
N LEU A 465 15.41 -21.31 -6.21
CA LEU A 465 16.76 -20.91 -6.61
C LEU A 465 17.64 -22.14 -6.70
N TYR A 466 18.35 -22.30 -7.81
CA TYR A 466 19.28 -23.40 -8.01
C TYR A 466 20.64 -23.10 -7.39
N PRO A 467 21.30 -24.07 -6.75
CA PRO A 467 22.69 -23.92 -6.33
C PRO A 467 23.59 -23.86 -7.55
N ARG A 468 24.53 -22.91 -7.55
CA ARG A 468 25.46 -22.63 -8.64
C ARG A 468 26.90 -22.75 -8.17
N LEU A 469 27.76 -23.20 -9.07
CA LEU A 469 29.20 -23.24 -8.84
C LEU A 469 29.92 -22.88 -10.13
N SER A 470 30.93 -22.02 -10.03
CA SER A 470 31.89 -21.75 -11.09
C SER A 470 33.31 -21.83 -10.54
N VAL A 471 34.24 -22.21 -11.41
CA VAL A 471 35.64 -22.42 -11.07
C VAL A 471 36.49 -21.58 -12.02
N SER A 472 37.42 -20.83 -11.46
CA SER A 472 38.40 -20.03 -12.22
C SER A 472 39.81 -20.46 -11.84
N ILE A 473 40.72 -20.53 -12.81
CA ILE A 473 42.13 -20.87 -12.55
C ILE A 473 42.76 -19.77 -11.68
N SER A 474 43.42 -20.17 -10.60
CA SER A 474 44.18 -19.26 -9.73
C SER A 474 45.68 -19.33 -10.01
N SER A 475 46.25 -20.53 -10.04
CA SER A 475 47.66 -20.75 -10.37
C SER A 475 47.82 -22.05 -11.15
N LEU A 476 48.74 -22.05 -12.12
CA LEU A 476 49.00 -23.17 -13.01
C LEU A 476 50.45 -23.11 -13.49
N VAL A 477 51.10 -24.27 -13.52
CA VAL A 477 52.39 -24.47 -14.21
C VAL A 477 52.31 -25.69 -15.11
N SER A 478 53.04 -25.68 -16.24
CA SER A 478 53.12 -26.84 -17.14
C SER A 478 54.29 -27.72 -16.70
N GLY A 479 54.05 -28.61 -15.74
CA GLY A 479 55.12 -29.34 -15.06
C GLY A 479 55.35 -30.76 -15.56
N ILE A 480 56.58 -31.09 -15.97
CA ILE A 480 57.05 -32.47 -16.17
C ILE A 480 58.29 -32.71 -15.28
N PRO A 481 58.38 -33.83 -14.55
CA PRO A 481 59.57 -34.15 -13.77
C PRO A 481 60.83 -34.16 -14.64
N ALA A 482 61.95 -33.61 -14.14
CA ALA A 482 63.20 -33.43 -14.87
C ALA A 482 63.95 -34.74 -15.17
N GLU A 483 63.59 -35.84 -14.51
CA GLU A 483 64.11 -37.17 -14.81
C GLU A 483 63.10 -37.87 -15.71
N GLY A 484 63.56 -38.27 -16.89
CA GLY A 484 62.75 -38.74 -18.01
C GLY A 484 61.95 -40.04 -17.84
N ASP A 485 61.61 -40.40 -16.60
CA ASP A 485 60.56 -41.37 -16.31
C ASP A 485 59.24 -40.62 -16.14
N VAL A 486 58.34 -40.78 -17.11
CA VAL A 486 56.96 -40.26 -17.00
C VAL A 486 56.11 -41.11 -16.04
N VAL A 487 56.76 -42.00 -15.29
CA VAL A 487 56.12 -42.95 -14.37
C VAL A 487 56.83 -42.90 -13.02
N THR A 488 56.25 -42.14 -12.10
CA THR A 488 55.93 -42.49 -10.70
C THR A 488 56.10 -41.30 -9.76
N THR A 489 54.96 -40.75 -9.33
CA THR A 489 54.82 -39.92 -8.12
C THR A 489 55.46 -38.53 -8.17
N PHE A 490 54.65 -37.52 -8.51
CA PHE A 490 54.94 -36.12 -8.16
C PHE A 490 54.96 -35.97 -6.63
N LYS A 491 56.12 -35.66 -6.05
CA LYS A 491 56.26 -35.43 -4.60
C LYS A 491 56.14 -33.95 -4.18
N GLY A 492 55.80 -33.05 -5.10
CA GLY A 492 55.72 -31.60 -4.85
C GLY A 492 54.29 -31.09 -4.68
N HIS A 493 54.03 -30.37 -3.58
CA HIS A 493 52.79 -29.63 -3.35
C HIS A 493 52.97 -28.21 -3.90
N GLY A 494 52.52 -27.96 -5.14
CA GLY A 494 52.86 -26.73 -5.83
C GLY A 494 52.12 -25.49 -5.32
N PHE A 495 50.82 -25.62 -5.05
CA PHE A 495 49.94 -24.47 -4.83
C PHE A 495 49.01 -24.58 -3.62
N ASP A 496 49.31 -25.44 -2.65
CA ASP A 496 48.50 -25.72 -1.45
C ASP A 496 48.05 -24.47 -0.67
N ALA A 497 48.84 -23.39 -0.70
CA ALA A 497 48.53 -22.13 -0.05
C ALA A 497 48.72 -20.92 -0.99
N LEU A 498 47.64 -20.17 -1.23
CA LEU A 498 47.66 -18.96 -2.07
C LEU A 498 48.71 -17.92 -1.63
N SER A 499 48.92 -17.75 -0.32
CA SER A 499 49.90 -16.81 0.21
C SER A 499 51.34 -17.15 -0.18
N LYS A 500 51.67 -18.44 -0.30
CA LYS A 500 53.00 -18.90 -0.74
C LYS A 500 53.22 -18.67 -2.24
N ASN A 501 52.16 -18.74 -3.04
CA ASN A 501 52.21 -18.51 -4.48
C ASN A 501 52.45 -17.02 -4.81
N LEU A 502 51.89 -16.12 -4.00
CA LEU A 502 52.00 -14.67 -4.20
C LEU A 502 53.34 -14.09 -3.75
N ASN A 503 54.05 -14.75 -2.84
CA ASN A 503 55.34 -14.31 -2.34
C ASN A 503 56.26 -15.52 -2.08
N PRO A 504 56.81 -16.13 -3.15
CA PRO A 504 57.65 -17.31 -3.02
C PRO A 504 58.95 -16.93 -2.30
N ASN A 505 59.24 -17.54 -1.15
CA ASN A 505 60.58 -17.40 -0.57
C ASN A 505 61.60 -18.11 -1.49
N PRO A 506 62.88 -17.70 -1.51
CA PRO A 506 63.92 -18.37 -2.29
C PRO A 506 64.08 -19.87 -1.96
N GLY A 507 63.66 -20.30 -0.76
CA GLY A 507 63.60 -21.71 -0.34
C GLY A 507 62.28 -22.43 -0.66
N ASP A 508 61.22 -21.72 -1.08
CA ASP A 508 59.95 -22.31 -1.52
C ASP A 508 60.00 -22.73 -2.99
N ALA A 509 61.01 -22.31 -3.77
CA ALA A 509 61.27 -22.83 -5.11
C ALA A 509 61.54 -24.34 -5.13
N SER A 510 61.84 -24.95 -3.97
CA SER A 510 61.94 -26.41 -3.82
C SER A 510 60.59 -27.12 -3.64
N SER A 511 59.47 -26.40 -3.42
CA SER A 511 58.14 -27.01 -3.22
C SER A 511 57.51 -27.55 -4.50
N LEU A 512 57.89 -26.98 -5.65
CA LEU A 512 57.54 -27.50 -6.98
C LEU A 512 58.38 -28.74 -7.37
N GLY A 513 59.39 -29.12 -6.58
CA GLY A 513 60.28 -30.24 -6.87
C GLY A 513 61.08 -30.06 -8.16
N ASN A 514 61.63 -31.15 -8.70
CA ASN A 514 62.34 -31.22 -9.99
C ASN A 514 61.39 -30.98 -11.20
N LEU A 515 60.58 -29.93 -11.18
CA LEU A 515 59.66 -29.59 -12.27
C LEU A 515 60.41 -28.83 -13.36
N THR A 516 60.41 -29.35 -14.58
CA THR A 516 60.74 -28.54 -15.76
C THR A 516 59.46 -27.86 -16.24
N ILE A 517 59.53 -26.54 -16.41
CA ILE A 517 58.42 -25.75 -16.97
C ILE A 517 58.44 -25.93 -18.48
N ASN A 518 57.39 -26.55 -19.01
CA ASN A 518 57.23 -26.80 -20.44
C ASN A 518 56.15 -25.91 -21.07
N ARG A 519 55.87 -26.14 -22.35
CA ARG A 519 54.78 -25.45 -23.06
C ARG A 519 53.44 -26.02 -22.61
N LEU A 520 52.57 -25.12 -22.15
CA LEU A 520 51.19 -25.43 -21.77
C LEU A 520 50.32 -25.62 -23.02
N GLY A 521 49.69 -26.80 -23.14
CA GLY A 521 48.74 -27.11 -24.21
C GLY A 521 47.30 -26.69 -23.90
N GLY A 522 46.98 -26.42 -22.64
CA GLY A 522 45.67 -25.95 -22.19
C GLY A 522 45.20 -26.65 -20.92
N VAL A 523 44.10 -26.15 -20.35
CA VAL A 523 43.44 -26.73 -19.16
C VAL A 523 41.95 -26.89 -19.43
N ILE A 524 41.42 -28.03 -19.02
CA ILE A 524 39.99 -28.30 -18.95
C ILE A 524 39.61 -28.42 -17.49
N LEU A 525 38.58 -27.68 -17.09
CA LEU A 525 37.92 -27.82 -15.80
C LEU A 525 36.49 -28.28 -16.09
N GLN A 526 36.04 -29.29 -15.37
CA GLN A 526 34.67 -29.77 -15.47
C GLN A 526 34.06 -29.82 -14.07
N VAL A 527 32.82 -29.38 -13.97
CA VAL A 527 32.05 -29.34 -12.73
C VAL A 527 30.83 -30.24 -12.90
N THR A 528 30.63 -31.16 -11.97
CA THR A 528 29.49 -32.07 -11.98
C THR A 528 28.85 -32.08 -10.60
N LYS A 529 27.51 -32.11 -10.54
CA LYS A 529 26.79 -32.35 -9.29
C LYS A 529 26.67 -33.86 -9.06
N GLY A 530 27.26 -34.34 -7.97
CA GLY A 530 27.16 -35.72 -7.52
C GLY A 530 25.71 -36.09 -7.17
N LYS A 531 25.35 -37.36 -7.39
CA LYS A 531 24.03 -37.91 -7.07
C LYS A 531 23.95 -38.50 -5.66
N GLU A 532 25.02 -38.34 -4.87
CA GLU A 532 25.15 -38.93 -3.54
C GLU A 532 24.12 -38.31 -2.57
N GLN A 533 23.37 -39.19 -1.92
CA GLN A 533 22.37 -38.85 -0.89
C GLN A 533 22.92 -39.33 0.46
N PRO A 534 22.72 -38.60 1.58
CA PRO A 534 21.77 -37.49 1.77
C PRO A 534 22.34 -36.07 1.51
N SER A 535 23.63 -35.93 1.21
CA SER A 535 24.29 -34.63 1.02
C SER A 535 24.98 -34.56 -0.34
N PRO A 536 24.33 -33.97 -1.37
CA PRO A 536 24.95 -33.89 -2.69
C PRO A 536 26.18 -32.99 -2.64
N GLN A 537 27.21 -33.36 -3.41
CA GLN A 537 28.48 -32.64 -3.50
C GLN A 537 28.73 -32.20 -4.94
N TRP A 538 29.42 -31.08 -5.12
CA TRP A 538 30.02 -30.67 -6.37
C TRP A 538 31.37 -31.36 -6.53
N HIS A 539 31.56 -32.04 -7.65
CA HIS A 539 32.82 -32.64 -8.06
C HIS A 539 33.45 -31.74 -9.11
N ILE A 540 34.69 -31.34 -8.88
CA ILE A 540 35.48 -30.55 -9.81
C ILE A 540 36.66 -31.41 -10.25
N GLY A 541 36.66 -31.78 -11.52
CA GLY A 541 37.74 -32.52 -12.17
C GLY A 541 38.52 -31.62 -13.12
N SER A 542 39.78 -31.95 -13.36
CA SER A 542 40.63 -31.20 -14.29
C SER A 542 41.54 -32.07 -15.13
N MET A 543 41.90 -31.52 -16.29
CA MET A 543 42.92 -32.05 -17.17
C MET A 543 43.84 -30.91 -17.62
N VAL A 544 45.15 -31.11 -17.54
CA VAL A 544 46.15 -30.17 -18.07
C VAL A 544 46.99 -30.85 -19.14
N ALA A 545 47.10 -30.20 -20.29
CA ALA A 545 47.99 -30.62 -21.36
C ALA A 545 49.35 -29.92 -21.25
N SER A 546 50.46 -30.67 -21.37
CA SER A 546 51.83 -30.15 -21.39
C SER A 546 52.66 -30.85 -22.46
N GLU A 547 53.52 -30.12 -23.16
CA GLU A 547 54.51 -30.69 -24.10
C GLU A 547 55.70 -31.29 -23.33
N GLY A 548 56.20 -32.47 -23.73
CA GLY A 548 57.36 -33.11 -23.08
C GLY A 548 58.13 -34.06 -24.00
N TYR A 549 59.39 -34.35 -23.65
CA TYR A 549 60.24 -35.27 -24.40
C TYR A 549 60.00 -36.72 -23.98
N ASN A 550 60.04 -37.66 -24.94
CA ASN A 550 60.05 -39.09 -24.65
C ASN A 550 61.49 -39.58 -24.49
N THR A 551 61.90 -39.95 -23.28
CA THR A 551 63.13 -40.75 -23.08
C THR A 551 62.74 -42.19 -22.77
N SER A 552 62.07 -42.86 -23.69
CA SER A 552 61.87 -44.31 -23.62
C SER A 552 63.19 -45.02 -23.96
N THR A 553 64.11 -45.03 -23.01
CA THR A 553 65.08 -46.12 -22.83
C THR A 553 64.88 -46.62 -21.41
N GLY A 554 63.90 -47.52 -21.24
CA GLY A 554 63.79 -48.28 -20.00
C GLY A 554 65.06 -49.10 -19.74
N PRO A 555 65.28 -49.61 -18.53
CA PRO A 555 66.45 -50.42 -18.23
C PRO A 555 66.32 -51.76 -18.97
N ASP A 556 67.06 -51.92 -20.07
CA ASP A 556 67.19 -53.20 -20.78
C ASP A 556 67.82 -54.24 -19.85
N THR A 557 66.97 -55.06 -19.23
CA THR A 557 67.35 -56.37 -18.72
C THR A 557 67.32 -57.37 -19.88
N GLY A 558 68.47 -57.64 -20.51
CA GLY A 558 68.56 -58.72 -21.48
C GLY A 558 69.82 -58.66 -22.35
N GLY A 559 70.81 -59.49 -22.03
CA GLY A 559 71.98 -59.69 -22.86
C GLY A 559 71.62 -60.23 -24.26
N GLY A 560 72.16 -59.59 -25.29
CA GLY A 560 71.97 -59.98 -26.68
C GLY A 560 72.90 -59.18 -27.59
N SER A 561 74.06 -59.75 -27.88
CA SER A 561 75.04 -59.32 -28.88
C SER A 561 74.39 -58.76 -30.16
N SER A 562 74.73 -57.51 -30.53
CA SER A 562 74.63 -57.04 -31.91
C SER A 562 75.71 -56.00 -32.19
N THR A 563 76.60 -56.40 -33.08
CA THR A 563 77.76 -55.69 -33.63
C THR A 563 77.44 -54.34 -34.25
N LEU A 564 78.40 -53.42 -34.10
CA LEU A 564 78.55 -52.16 -34.86
C LEU A 564 78.19 -52.35 -36.34
N GLY A 565 77.22 -51.58 -36.81
CA GLY A 565 77.00 -51.26 -38.22
C GLY A 565 77.28 -49.79 -38.47
N THR A 566 78.47 -49.49 -39.00
CA THR A 566 78.80 -48.20 -39.61
C THR A 566 78.07 -48.07 -40.95
N GLY A 567 77.17 -47.10 -41.11
CA GLY A 567 76.57 -46.79 -42.41
C GLY A 567 75.40 -45.81 -42.39
N GLY A 568 75.70 -44.53 -42.64
CA GLY A 568 74.92 -43.62 -43.48
C GLY A 568 73.43 -43.34 -43.19
N GLY A 569 73.16 -42.13 -42.70
CA GLY A 569 72.11 -41.27 -43.28
C GLY A 569 70.69 -41.31 -42.70
N SER A 570 70.44 -40.52 -41.65
CA SER A 570 69.26 -39.64 -41.55
C SER A 570 69.43 -38.69 -40.35
N PRO A 571 69.30 -37.35 -40.48
CA PRO A 571 69.28 -36.44 -39.32
C PRO A 571 67.94 -36.43 -38.56
N ASP A 572 66.94 -37.20 -39.00
CA ASP A 572 65.56 -37.13 -38.49
C ASP A 572 65.20 -38.25 -37.49
N ALA A 573 66.14 -38.63 -36.61
CA ALA A 573 65.76 -39.20 -35.30
C ALA A 573 65.55 -38.05 -34.31
N GLY A 574 64.70 -37.10 -34.70
CA GLY A 574 64.37 -35.91 -33.92
C GLY A 574 63.63 -36.30 -32.65
N ASP A 575 63.98 -35.61 -31.56
CA ASP A 575 63.25 -35.50 -30.32
C ASP A 575 61.73 -35.50 -30.56
N ARG A 576 61.08 -36.66 -30.43
CA ARG A 576 59.62 -36.75 -30.54
C ARG A 576 59.03 -36.14 -29.28
N LYS A 577 58.61 -34.88 -29.41
CA LYS A 577 57.85 -34.19 -28.37
C LYS A 577 56.43 -34.76 -28.34
N ASN A 578 56.06 -35.34 -27.21
CA ASN A 578 54.72 -35.85 -26.96
C ASN A 578 53.91 -34.78 -26.20
N ALA A 579 52.62 -34.70 -26.50
CA ALA A 579 51.68 -34.01 -25.62
C ALA A 579 51.31 -34.96 -24.48
N TRP A 580 51.44 -34.52 -23.24
CA TRP A 580 51.06 -35.25 -22.04
C TRP A 580 49.80 -34.65 -21.45
N LEU A 581 48.88 -35.51 -21.02
CA LEU A 581 47.64 -35.17 -20.34
C LEU A 581 47.76 -35.58 -18.88
N PHE A 582 47.68 -34.59 -17.98
CA PHE A 582 47.70 -34.77 -16.53
C PHE A 582 46.31 -34.55 -15.98
N PHE A 583 45.84 -35.44 -15.11
CA PHE A 583 44.51 -35.34 -14.50
C PHE A 583 44.64 -34.91 -13.04
N ASN A 584 43.83 -33.93 -12.61
CA ASN A 584 43.82 -33.40 -11.24
C ASN A 584 45.19 -33.05 -10.63
N PRO A 585 46.11 -32.38 -11.36
CA PRO A 585 47.47 -32.21 -10.87
C PRO A 585 47.58 -31.23 -9.69
N PRO A 586 48.44 -31.49 -8.68
CA PRO A 586 48.62 -30.65 -7.48
C PRO A 586 49.25 -29.28 -7.76
N TRP A 587 49.74 -29.07 -8.98
CA TRP A 587 50.28 -27.84 -9.51
C TRP A 587 49.25 -27.05 -10.35
N LEU A 588 47.96 -27.34 -10.16
CA LEU A 588 46.84 -26.53 -10.60
C LEU A 588 46.00 -26.14 -9.37
N SER A 589 45.71 -24.85 -9.24
CA SER A 589 44.82 -24.31 -8.21
C SER A 589 43.73 -23.44 -8.81
N VAL A 590 42.61 -23.35 -8.08
CA VAL A 590 41.38 -22.70 -8.54
C VAL A 590 40.72 -21.87 -7.45
N VAL A 591 39.99 -20.86 -7.90
CA VAL A 591 39.00 -20.13 -7.08
C VAL A 591 37.63 -20.69 -7.41
N VAL A 592 36.96 -21.25 -6.40
CA VAL A 592 35.60 -21.74 -6.45
C VAL A 592 34.66 -20.62 -6.00
N THR A 593 33.67 -20.30 -6.83
CA THR A 593 32.62 -19.33 -6.52
C THR A 593 31.28 -20.05 -6.45
N THR A 594 30.58 -19.97 -5.32
CA THR A 594 29.25 -20.58 -5.11
C THR A 594 28.20 -19.52 -4.81
N TRP A 595 27.01 -19.65 -5.39
CA TRP A 595 25.86 -18.76 -5.15
C TRP A 595 24.56 -19.49 -5.49
N CYS A 596 23.41 -18.90 -5.21
CA CYS A 596 22.13 -19.42 -5.67
C CYS A 596 21.54 -18.50 -6.72
N SER A 597 20.91 -19.05 -7.75
CA SER A 597 20.34 -18.27 -8.85
C SER A 597 19.08 -18.89 -9.42
N SER A 598 18.20 -18.05 -9.97
CA SER A 598 17.06 -18.49 -10.79
C SER A 598 17.48 -19.16 -12.10
N VAL A 599 18.72 -18.98 -12.54
CA VAL A 599 19.28 -19.65 -13.72
C VAL A 599 19.88 -20.99 -13.30
N PRO A 600 19.57 -22.12 -13.97
CA PRO A 600 20.12 -23.42 -13.61
C PRO A 600 21.62 -23.54 -13.91
N GLN A 601 22.27 -24.52 -13.30
CA GLN A 601 23.66 -24.88 -13.62
C GLN A 601 23.74 -25.54 -15.00
N THR A 602 24.77 -25.17 -15.78
CA THR A 602 25.08 -25.74 -17.11
C THR A 602 25.99 -26.94 -17.01
#